data_AF-A0A8J5MU57-F1
#
_entry.id   AF-A0A8J5MU57-F1
#
_cell.length_a   1.000
_cell.length_b   1.000
_cell.length_c   1.000
_cell.angle_alpha   90.00
_cell.angle_beta   90.00
_cell.angle_gamma   90.00
#
_symmetry.space_group_name_H-M   'P 1'
#
loop_
_entity.id
_entity.type
_entity.pdbx_description
1 polymer ?
#
loop_
_entity_poly.entity_id
_entity_poly.type
_entity_poly.pdbx_seq_one_letter_code
_entity_poly.pdbx_strand_id
1 'polypeptide(L)'
;MERGTLLTTGMAERGWDIPGIHWIIQYDPPHKPEDYIHRIGRTGRGESQVGQALLFLRPEENQFIDVLRNLKVELEQLEFCGNLKDTQEKIDSLILDNMEIQQMAKMAFKKFVRAYQCHKLRKIFSIHALNLHEVCRDFGFTKPPMELGQLT
;
A
#
# COMPACT_ATOMS: atom_id res chain seq x y z
N MET A 1 7.36 27.15 -6.94
CA MET A 1 7.83 25.91 -6.27
C MET A 1 7.29 24.74 -7.04
N GLU A 2 8.16 23.87 -7.53
CA GLU A 2 7.75 22.62 -8.15
C GLU A 2 7.23 21.66 -7.08
N ARG A 3 6.09 21.03 -7.35
CA ARG A 3 5.50 19.97 -6.51
C ARG A 3 5.63 18.68 -7.29
N GLY A 4 5.98 17.60 -6.60
CA GLY A 4 6.14 16.29 -7.22
C GLY A 4 5.75 15.16 -6.27
N THR A 5 5.62 13.97 -6.83
CA THR A 5 5.32 12.74 -6.09
C THR A 5 6.33 11.68 -6.51
N LEU A 6 6.93 11.01 -5.53
CA LEU A 6 7.82 9.88 -5.74
C LEU A 6 7.09 8.61 -5.31
N LEU A 7 6.93 7.67 -6.23
CA LEU A 7 6.43 6.32 -5.94
C LEU A 7 7.63 5.38 -5.78
N THR A 8 7.67 4.64 -4.67
CA THR A 8 8.81 3.79 -4.34
C THR A 8 8.39 2.63 -3.44
N THR A 9 9.19 1.56 -3.47
CA THR A 9 9.08 0.42 -2.54
C THR A 9 10.13 0.56 -1.44
N GLY A 10 10.35 -0.49 -0.64
CA GLY A 10 11.24 -0.45 0.52
C GLY A 10 12.70 -0.06 0.27
N MET A 11 13.13 0.09 -0.99
CA MET A 11 14.46 0.58 -1.34
C MET A 11 14.71 2.05 -0.95
N ALA A 12 13.68 2.90 -0.91
CA ALA A 12 13.85 4.31 -0.54
C ALA A 12 13.71 4.59 0.97
N GLU A 13 13.49 3.55 1.78
CA GLU A 13 13.29 3.70 3.22
C GLU A 13 14.58 4.07 3.96
N ARG A 14 15.76 3.84 3.35
CA ARG A 14 17.08 4.02 3.98
C ARG A 14 18.04 4.72 3.03
N GLY A 15 18.80 5.70 3.54
CA GLY A 15 19.88 6.36 2.78
C GLY A 15 19.46 7.45 1.79
N TRP A 16 18.15 7.67 1.57
CA TRP A 16 17.67 8.74 0.70
C TRP A 16 17.40 10.01 1.49
N ASP A 17 18.13 11.09 1.19
CA ASP A 17 17.89 12.41 1.77
C ASP A 17 17.20 13.31 0.75
N ILE A 18 15.87 13.25 0.74
CA ILE A 18 15.03 14.12 -0.09
C ILE A 18 14.48 15.21 0.86
N PRO A 19 14.89 16.47 0.71
CA PRO A 19 14.43 17.55 1.56
C PRO A 19 12.98 17.93 1.25
N GLY A 20 12.24 18.42 2.26
CA GLY A 20 10.92 19.04 2.06
C GLY A 20 9.79 18.07 1.73
N ILE A 21 9.86 16.83 2.22
CA ILE A 21 8.74 15.89 2.11
C ILE A 21 7.65 16.31 3.10
N HIS A 22 6.47 16.65 2.59
CA HIS A 22 5.31 17.05 3.41
C HIS A 22 4.45 15.85 3.82
N TRP A 23 4.39 14.83 2.97
CA TRP A 23 3.52 13.67 3.13
C TRP A 23 4.26 12.37 2.87
N ILE A 24 4.04 11.39 3.73
CA ILE A 24 4.36 9.98 3.51
C ILE A 24 3.06 9.21 3.41
N ILE A 25 2.75 8.72 2.21
CA ILE A 25 1.57 7.89 1.96
C ILE A 25 2.05 6.44 1.81
N GLN A 26 1.60 5.58 2.71
CA GLN A 26 1.88 4.15 2.72
C GLN A 26 0.64 3.43 2.21
N TYR A 27 0.68 3.02 0.95
CA TYR A 27 -0.43 2.30 0.32
C TYR A 27 -0.64 0.91 0.92
N ASP A 28 0.44 0.27 1.34
CA ASP A 28 0.46 -1.04 2.00
C ASP A 28 1.31 -1.02 3.28
N PRO A 29 0.95 -1.83 4.30
CA PRO A 29 1.76 -1.98 5.49
C PRO A 29 3.17 -2.50 5.18
N PRO A 30 4.20 -2.03 5.91
CA PRO A 30 5.55 -2.52 5.70
C PRO A 30 5.70 -3.98 6.15
N HIS A 31 6.56 -4.72 5.46
CA HIS A 31 6.90 -6.12 5.78
C HIS A 31 7.41 -6.33 7.22
N LYS A 32 7.99 -5.29 7.82
CA LYS A 32 8.40 -5.26 9.21
C LYS A 32 7.84 -4.00 9.88
N PRO A 33 7.37 -4.10 11.14
CA PRO A 33 6.91 -2.94 11.89
C PRO A 33 7.92 -1.80 11.98
N GLU A 34 9.22 -2.09 12.10
CA GLU A 34 10.26 -1.06 12.25
C GLU A 34 10.43 -0.22 10.98
N ASP A 35 10.12 -0.81 9.81
CA ASP A 35 10.20 -0.11 8.54
C ASP A 35 9.12 0.99 8.43
N TYR A 36 8.01 0.90 9.18
CA TYR A 36 7.04 2.00 9.32
C TYR A 36 7.72 3.27 9.86
N ILE A 37 8.50 3.14 10.95
CA ILE A 37 9.20 4.25 11.59
C ILE A 37 10.21 4.87 10.61
N HIS A 38 10.93 4.03 9.87
CA HIS A 38 11.87 4.49 8.86
C HIS A 38 11.22 5.24 7.70
N ARG A 39 10.02 4.83 7.27
CA ARG A 39 9.22 5.51 6.25
C ARG A 39 8.77 6.89 6.71
N ILE A 40 8.13 6.97 7.88
CA ILE A 40 7.59 8.25 8.37
C ILE A 40 8.70 9.24 8.76
N GLY A 41 9.87 8.75 9.18
CA GLY A 41 11.05 9.57 9.48
C GLY A 41 11.67 10.29 8.27
N ARG A 42 11.05 10.20 7.08
CA ARG A 42 11.42 10.95 5.87
C ARG A 42 10.71 12.30 5.77
N THR A 43 9.60 12.51 6.48
CA THR A 43 8.91 13.80 6.59
C THR A 43 9.22 14.47 7.95
N GLY A 44 8.80 15.72 8.13
CA GLY A 44 8.96 16.45 9.40
C GLY A 44 10.42 16.70 9.81
N ARG A 45 11.33 16.78 8.83
CA ARG A 45 12.75 17.02 9.08
C ARG A 45 13.03 18.52 9.14
N GLY A 46 13.42 19.01 10.32
CA GLY A 46 13.81 20.41 10.58
C GLY A 46 12.91 21.11 11.60
N GLU A 47 13.43 22.13 12.26
CA GLU A 47 12.79 22.79 13.42
C GLU A 47 11.39 23.38 13.14
N SER A 48 11.05 23.64 11.87
CA SER A 48 9.77 24.25 11.47
C SER A 48 8.92 23.42 10.51
N GLN A 49 9.32 22.18 10.18
CA GLN A 49 8.56 21.35 9.23
C GLN A 49 7.57 20.43 9.95
N VAL A 50 6.28 20.62 9.69
CA VAL A 50 5.24 19.66 10.09
C VAL A 50 5.10 18.61 8.99
N GLY A 51 5.46 17.38 9.32
CA GLY A 51 5.29 16.23 8.43
C GLY A 51 3.99 15.48 8.71
N GLN A 52 3.42 14.87 7.67
CA GLN A 52 2.20 14.06 7.79
C GLN A 52 2.44 12.67 7.21
N ALA A 53 1.86 11.66 7.85
CA ALA A 53 1.93 10.28 7.40
C ALA A 53 0.54 9.64 7.39
N LEU A 54 0.22 8.95 6.31
CA LEU A 54 -1.02 8.20 6.13
C LEU A 54 -0.68 6.75 5.82
N LEU A 55 -1.31 5.82 6.52
CA LEU A 55 -1.22 4.39 6.26
C LEU A 55 -2.61 3.88 5.90
N PHE A 56 -2.73 3.26 4.74
CA PHE A 56 -3.92 2.51 4.37
C PHE A 56 -3.85 1.11 4.99
N LEU A 57 -4.97 0.68 5.57
CA LEU A 57 -5.17 -0.67 6.08
C LEU A 57 -6.47 -1.20 5.52
N ARG A 58 -6.44 -2.46 5.08
CA ARG A 58 -7.66 -3.22 4.81
C ARG A 58 -8.31 -3.65 6.14
N PRO A 59 -9.62 -3.90 6.18
CA PRO A 59 -10.31 -4.31 7.41
C PRO A 59 -9.64 -5.50 8.13
N GLU A 60 -9.11 -6.46 7.37
CA GLU A 60 -8.44 -7.66 7.87
C GLU A 60 -7.05 -7.38 8.46
N GLU A 61 -6.49 -6.19 8.18
CA GLU A 61 -5.14 -5.79 8.61
C GLU A 61 -5.15 -4.96 9.89
N ASN A 62 -6.32 -4.66 10.45
CA ASN A 62 -6.50 -3.76 11.61
C ASN A 62 -5.67 -4.15 12.85
N GLN A 63 -5.37 -5.44 13.03
CA GLN A 63 -4.48 -5.90 14.12
C GLN A 63 -3.06 -5.32 14.01
N PHE A 64 -2.65 -4.82 12.85
CA PHE A 64 -1.37 -4.13 12.68
C PHE A 64 -1.31 -2.82 13.48
N ILE A 65 -2.45 -2.18 13.77
CA ILE A 65 -2.51 -0.98 14.61
C ILE A 65 -1.93 -1.27 16.00
N ASP A 66 -2.25 -2.42 16.59
CA ASP A 66 -1.74 -2.80 17.90
C ASP A 66 -0.23 -3.08 17.88
N VAL A 67 0.27 -3.61 16.76
CA VAL A 67 1.72 -3.78 16.54
C VAL A 67 2.43 -2.42 16.55
N LEU A 68 1.87 -1.44 15.85
CA LEU A 68 2.42 -0.08 15.82
C LEU A 68 2.31 0.64 17.17
N ARG A 69 1.21 0.45 17.91
CA ARG A 69 1.06 0.96 19.29
C ARG A 69 2.12 0.39 20.23
N ASN A 70 2.47 -0.89 20.08
CA ASN A 70 3.56 -1.51 20.85
C ASN A 70 4.93 -0.88 20.54
N LEU A 71 5.10 -0.34 19.34
CA LEU A 71 6.26 0.47 18.95
C LEU A 71 6.15 1.95 19.35
N LYS A 72 5.18 2.32 20.18
CA LYS A 72 4.93 3.70 20.64
C LYS A 72 4.54 4.67 19.52
N VAL A 73 3.94 4.15 18.45
CA VAL A 73 3.32 4.97 17.41
C VAL A 73 1.90 5.31 17.83
N GLU A 74 1.60 6.60 17.94
CA GLU A 74 0.24 7.09 18.08
C GLU A 74 -0.42 7.18 16.70
N LEU A 75 -1.63 6.64 16.58
CA LEU A 75 -2.38 6.54 15.33
C LEU A 75 -3.79 7.07 15.57
N GLU A 76 -4.23 7.94 14.67
CA GLU A 76 -5.61 8.40 14.60
C GLU A 76 -6.25 7.82 13.34
N GLN A 77 -7.43 7.22 13.49
CA GLN A 77 -8.20 6.74 12.36
C GLN A 77 -8.84 7.95 11.67
N LEU A 78 -8.54 8.12 10.39
CA LEU A 78 -9.11 9.17 9.58
C LEU A 78 -10.34 8.67 8.84
N GLU A 79 -11.50 9.27 9.10
CA GLU A 79 -12.69 9.08 8.27
C GLU A 79 -12.60 9.98 7.04
N PHE A 80 -12.71 9.39 5.85
CA PHE A 80 -12.77 10.16 4.62
C PHE A 80 -14.21 10.60 4.34
N CYS A 81 -14.49 11.90 4.52
CA CYS A 81 -15.83 12.47 4.35
C CYS A 81 -16.05 13.14 2.98
N GLY A 82 -15.20 12.89 1.99
CA GLY A 82 -15.29 13.47 0.66
C GLY A 82 -16.05 12.60 -0.34
N ASN A 83 -16.44 13.20 -1.47
CA ASN A 83 -16.88 12.44 -2.64
C ASN A 83 -15.65 11.98 -3.43
N LEU A 84 -15.38 10.67 -3.44
CA LEU A 84 -14.39 10.10 -4.36
C LEU A 84 -15.02 9.94 -5.74
N LYS A 85 -14.28 10.34 -6.76
CA LYS A 85 -14.65 9.99 -8.13
C LYS A 85 -14.38 8.51 -8.33
N ASP A 86 -15.40 7.77 -8.71
CA ASP A 86 -15.20 6.39 -9.14
C ASP A 86 -14.35 6.36 -10.42
N THR A 87 -13.24 5.61 -10.35
CA THR A 87 -12.31 5.41 -11.46
C THR A 87 -12.31 3.98 -11.98
N GLN A 88 -13.13 3.09 -11.41
CA GLN A 88 -13.11 1.66 -11.72
C GLN A 88 -13.41 1.42 -13.20
N GLU A 89 -14.45 2.04 -13.76
CA GLU A 89 -14.80 1.90 -15.17
C GLU A 89 -13.65 2.28 -16.12
N LYS A 90 -12.85 3.28 -15.74
CA LYS A 90 -11.70 3.72 -16.54
C LYS A 90 -10.55 2.72 -16.47
N ILE A 91 -10.32 2.14 -15.29
CA ILE A 91 -9.31 1.10 -15.09
C ILE A 91 -9.71 -0.15 -15.88
N ASP A 92 -10.97 -0.56 -15.78
CA ASP A 92 -11.51 -1.72 -16.48
C ASP A 92 -11.39 -1.56 -18.00
N SER A 93 -11.78 -0.40 -18.54
CA SER A 93 -11.60 -0.08 -19.97
C SER A 93 -10.12 -0.14 -20.38
N LEU A 94 -9.22 0.49 -19.61
CA LEU A 94 -7.79 0.49 -19.92
C LEU A 94 -7.19 -0.93 -19.98
N ILE A 95 -7.62 -1.81 -19.08
CA ILE A 95 -7.17 -3.20 -18.98
C ILE A 95 -7.78 -4.08 -20.07
N LEU A 96 -8.99 -3.78 -20.52
CA LEU A 96 -9.65 -4.49 -21.63
C LEU A 96 -9.08 -4.07 -22.98
N ASP A 97 -8.80 -2.78 -23.17
CA ASP A 97 -8.42 -2.21 -24.45
C ASP A 97 -6.92 -2.39 -24.77
N ASN A 98 -6.09 -2.69 -23.78
CA ASN A 98 -4.65 -2.82 -23.95
C ASN A 98 -4.10 -4.13 -23.38
N MET A 99 -3.71 -5.04 -24.27
CA MET A 99 -3.13 -6.34 -23.91
C MET A 99 -1.82 -6.24 -23.12
N GLU A 100 -0.97 -5.25 -23.40
CA GLU A 100 0.28 -5.05 -22.66
C GLU A 100 0.00 -4.63 -21.22
N ILE A 101 -0.89 -3.66 -21.02
CA ILE A 101 -1.32 -3.22 -19.69
C ILE A 101 -2.00 -4.37 -18.95
N GLN A 102 -2.84 -5.15 -19.63
CA GLN A 102 -3.46 -6.34 -19.05
C GLN A 102 -2.42 -7.36 -18.54
N GLN A 103 -1.37 -7.63 -19.32
CA GLN A 103 -0.29 -8.54 -18.91
C GLN A 103 0.50 -7.98 -17.73
N MET A 104 0.82 -6.69 -17.75
CA MET A 104 1.47 -6.00 -16.64
C MET A 104 0.62 -6.06 -15.36
N ALA A 105 -0.70 -5.84 -15.46
CA ALA A 105 -1.62 -5.91 -14.34
C ALA A 105 -1.73 -7.33 -13.78
N LYS A 106 -1.78 -8.38 -14.62
CA LYS A 106 -1.71 -9.78 -14.17
C LYS A 106 -0.42 -10.06 -13.41
N MET A 107 0.71 -9.57 -13.91
CA MET A 107 2.01 -9.72 -13.24
C MET A 107 2.05 -8.95 -11.92
N ALA A 108 1.52 -7.73 -11.88
CA ALA A 108 1.46 -6.91 -10.68
C ALA A 108 0.58 -7.57 -9.60
N PHE A 109 -0.60 -8.08 -9.97
CA PHE A 109 -1.46 -8.86 -9.07
C PHE A 109 -0.72 -10.07 -8.49
N LYS A 110 -0.04 -10.85 -9.33
CA LYS A 110 0.77 -12.00 -8.88
C LYS A 110 1.85 -11.59 -7.88
N LYS A 111 2.55 -10.48 -8.15
CA LYS A 111 3.62 -9.96 -7.27
C LYS A 111 3.06 -9.46 -5.94
N PHE A 112 1.92 -8.77 -5.97
CA PHE A 112 1.22 -8.32 -4.76
C PHE A 112 0.85 -9.50 -3.87
N VAL A 113 0.15 -10.50 -4.42
CA VAL A 113 -0.25 -11.70 -3.66
C VAL A 113 0.97 -12.42 -3.07
N ARG A 114 2.04 -12.58 -3.86
CA ARG A 114 3.26 -13.22 -3.37
C ARG A 114 3.91 -12.42 -2.24
N ALA A 115 3.99 -11.10 -2.37
CA ALA A 115 4.52 -10.24 -1.31
C ALA A 115 3.68 -10.39 -0.03
N TYR A 116 2.36 -10.38 -0.16
CA TYR A 116 1.43 -10.59 0.96
C TYR A 116 1.64 -11.93 1.65
N GLN A 117 1.73 -13.02 0.88
CA GLN A 117 2.01 -14.38 1.40
C GLN A 117 3.35 -14.48 2.12
N CYS A 118 4.37 -13.75 1.63
CA CYS A 118 5.69 -13.73 2.22
C CYS A 118 5.82 -12.81 3.44
N HIS A 119 4.74 -12.14 3.85
CA HIS A 119 4.76 -11.23 4.99
C HIS A 119 5.18 -11.94 6.29
N LYS A 120 5.97 -11.26 7.14
CA LYS A 120 6.50 -11.86 8.37
C LYS A 120 5.42 -12.07 9.43
N LEU A 121 4.51 -11.11 9.55
CA LEU A 121 3.38 -11.14 10.47
C LEU A 121 2.20 -11.96 9.89
N ARG A 122 2.42 -13.24 9.59
CA ARG A 122 1.44 -14.12 8.91
C ARG A 122 0.10 -14.28 9.64
N LYS A 123 0.06 -14.00 10.95
CA LYS A 123 -1.18 -14.03 11.74
C LYS A 123 -2.12 -12.88 11.36
N ILE A 124 -1.56 -11.74 10.99
CA ILE A 124 -2.29 -10.53 10.58
C ILE A 124 -2.47 -10.56 9.05
N PHE A 125 -1.38 -10.74 8.33
CA PHE A 125 -1.34 -10.73 6.86
C PHE A 125 -1.45 -12.15 6.33
N SER A 126 -2.62 -12.75 6.52
CA SER A 126 -2.93 -14.10 6.02
C SER A 126 -3.58 -14.02 4.65
N ILE A 127 -3.02 -14.74 3.67
CA ILE A 127 -3.63 -14.83 2.34
C ILE A 127 -5.01 -15.49 2.35
N HIS A 128 -5.30 -16.30 3.37
CA HIS A 128 -6.61 -16.93 3.52
C HIS A 128 -7.67 -15.98 4.10
N ALA A 129 -7.24 -14.91 4.77
CA ALA A 129 -8.14 -13.86 5.24
C ALA A 129 -8.33 -12.75 4.20
N LEU A 130 -7.37 -12.58 3.30
CA LEU A 130 -7.41 -11.53 2.28
C LEU A 130 -8.57 -11.73 1.30
N ASN A 131 -9.39 -10.71 1.12
CA ASN A 131 -10.44 -10.68 0.11
C ASN A 131 -9.86 -10.57 -1.32
N LEU A 132 -9.51 -11.71 -1.93
CA LEU A 132 -8.90 -11.76 -3.25
C LEU A 132 -9.79 -11.21 -4.38
N HIS A 133 -11.12 -11.21 -4.18
CA HIS A 133 -12.05 -10.66 -5.15
C HIS A 133 -11.99 -9.13 -5.19
N GLU A 134 -11.92 -8.48 -4.03
CA GLU A 134 -11.71 -7.02 -3.98
C GLU A 134 -10.31 -6.66 -4.47
N VAL A 135 -9.29 -7.39 -4.03
CA VAL A 135 -7.92 -7.18 -4.49
C VAL A 135 -7.83 -7.29 -6.01
N CYS A 136 -8.45 -8.28 -6.65
CA CYS A 136 -8.34 -8.39 -8.12
C CYS A 136 -9.04 -7.23 -8.85
N ARG A 137 -10.10 -6.64 -8.28
CA ARG A 137 -10.72 -5.42 -8.82
C ARG A 137 -9.79 -4.22 -8.77
N ASP A 138 -8.95 -4.10 -7.75
CA ASP A 138 -7.92 -3.05 -7.66
C ASP A 138 -6.92 -3.12 -8.83
N PHE A 139 -6.74 -4.29 -9.43
CA PHE A 139 -5.91 -4.52 -10.63
C PHE A 139 -6.73 -4.55 -11.94
N GLY A 140 -8.02 -4.19 -11.90
CA GLY A 140 -8.90 -4.13 -13.07
C GLY A 140 -9.44 -5.48 -13.54
N PHE A 141 -9.51 -6.48 -12.66
CA PHE A 141 -10.08 -7.79 -12.97
C PHE A 141 -11.38 -8.05 -12.21
N THR A 142 -12.40 -8.54 -12.92
CA THR A 142 -13.69 -8.94 -12.32
C THR A 142 -13.61 -10.25 -11.52
N LYS A 143 -12.57 -11.05 -11.76
CA LYS A 143 -12.25 -12.27 -11.04
C LYS A 143 -10.74 -12.44 -10.96
N PRO A 144 -10.20 -13.14 -9.95
CA PRO A 144 -8.78 -13.41 -9.88
C PRO A 144 -8.27 -14.01 -11.20
N PRO A 145 -7.23 -13.42 -11.82
CA PRO A 145 -6.76 -13.87 -13.13
C PRO A 145 -6.00 -15.21 -13.07
N MET A 146 -5.77 -15.74 -11.86
CA MET A 146 -5.07 -16.99 -11.60
C MET A 146 -5.61 -17.61 -10.30
N GLU A 147 -5.55 -18.93 -10.18
CA GLU A 147 -5.90 -19.65 -8.95
C GLU A 147 -4.83 -19.49 -7.87
N LEU A 148 -5.21 -19.61 -6.59
CA LEU A 148 -4.27 -19.44 -5.47
C LEU A 148 -3.09 -20.42 -5.53
N GLY A 149 -3.32 -21.66 -5.99
CA GLY A 149 -2.26 -22.65 -6.19
C GLY A 149 -1.26 -22.31 -7.30
N GLN A 150 -1.56 -21.34 -8.17
CA GLN A 150 -0.66 -20.84 -9.21
C GLN A 150 0.11 -19.57 -8.78
N LEU A 151 -0.23 -19.01 -7.61
CA LEU A 151 0.37 -17.80 -7.04
C LEU A 151 1.56 -18.12 -6.10
N THR A 152 1.62 -19.34 -5.56
CA THR A 152 2.68 -19.83 -4.65
C THR A 152 3.94 -20.28 -5.40
#